data_AF-A0A4R5G740-F1
#
_entry.id   AF-A0A4R5G740-F1
#
_cell.length_a   1.000
_cell.length_b   1.000
_cell.length_c   1.000
_cell.angle_alpha   90.00
_cell.angle_beta   90.00
_cell.angle_gamma   90.00
#
_symmetry.space_group_name_H-M   'P 1'
#
loop_
_entity.id
_entity.type
_entity.pdbx_description
1 polymer ?
#
loop_
_entity_poly.entity_id
_entity_poly.type
_entity_poly.pdbx_seq_one_letter_code
_entity_poly.pdbx_strand_id
1 'polypeptide(L)'
;MRKKLSKRVLVLLLTLANLVVAYGLCRQLLVTHQSAEVRIDESTLGKAIKKPKVDKVYPDLSKYDQLSILVSISQQKMIVYSGNKVIFKTKVSTGAKETPTPTGKFAIEAEREEFTYDDSLNRGRCYWVSFKDHGAFQFQSFPTDWKGKVLKGETKKIGTACTDGNVRLSKEDAKWLFEKMPEGTIVSIH
;
A
#
# COMPACT_ATOMS: atom_id res chain seq x y z
N MET A 1 -46.00 -60.73 10.63
CA MET A 1 -46.63 -59.47 10.18
C MET A 1 -45.58 -58.57 9.49
N ARG A 2 -45.58 -58.45 8.15
CA ARG A 2 -44.69 -57.54 7.41
C ARG A 2 -45.35 -56.15 7.32
N LYS A 3 -44.81 -55.16 8.03
CA LYS A 3 -45.26 -53.76 7.91
C LYS A 3 -44.92 -53.24 6.51
N LYS A 4 -45.92 -52.94 5.68
CA LYS A 4 -45.73 -52.33 4.36
C LYS A 4 -45.20 -50.91 4.55
N LEU A 5 -44.04 -50.62 3.97
CA LEU A 5 -43.44 -49.29 3.98
C LEU A 5 -44.31 -48.34 3.15
N SER A 6 -44.75 -47.23 3.74
CA SER A 6 -45.60 -46.24 3.06
C SER A 6 -44.86 -45.63 1.87
N LYS A 7 -45.57 -45.37 0.75
CA LYS A 7 -45.01 -44.68 -0.42
C LYS A 7 -44.33 -43.35 -0.05
N ARG A 8 -44.84 -42.64 0.96
CA ARG A 8 -44.24 -41.39 1.47
C ARG A 8 -42.90 -41.62 2.15
N VAL A 9 -42.76 -42.72 2.89
CA VAL A 9 -41.50 -43.11 3.53
C VAL A 9 -40.48 -43.54 2.48
N LEU A 10 -40.92 -44.24 1.43
CA LEU A 10 -40.04 -44.62 0.32
C LEU A 10 -39.51 -43.40 -0.46
N VAL A 11 -40.36 -42.41 -0.72
CA VAL A 11 -39.96 -41.15 -1.38
C VAL A 11 -38.96 -40.38 -0.51
N LEU A 12 -39.21 -40.27 0.80
CA LEU A 12 -38.29 -39.61 1.73
C LEU A 12 -36.91 -40.28 1.77
N LEU A 13 -36.86 -41.61 1.80
CA LEU A 13 -35.61 -42.37 1.77
C LEU A 13 -34.85 -42.17 0.45
N LEU A 14 -35.55 -42.12 -0.69
CA LEU A 14 -34.94 -41.84 -1.99
C LEU A 14 -34.40 -40.41 -2.06
N THR A 15 -35.11 -39.41 -1.51
CA THR A 15 -34.61 -38.02 -1.48
C THR A 15 -33.38 -37.86 -0.59
N LEU A 16 -33.35 -38.54 0.57
CA LEU A 16 -32.18 -38.52 1.45
C LEU A 16 -30.98 -39.20 0.80
N ALA A 17 -31.19 -40.34 0.13
CA ALA A 17 -30.13 -41.04 -0.58
C ALA A 17 -29.50 -40.16 -1.69
N ASN A 18 -30.32 -39.47 -2.47
CA ASN A 18 -29.84 -38.54 -3.50
C ASN A 18 -29.07 -37.34 -2.91
N LEU A 19 -29.51 -36.81 -1.76
CA LEU A 19 -28.81 -35.73 -1.07
C LEU A 19 -27.42 -36.17 -0.56
N VAL A 20 -27.32 -37.38 0.00
CA VAL A 20 -26.05 -37.95 0.48
C VAL A 20 -25.08 -38.19 -0.68
N VAL A 21 -25.57 -38.72 -1.81
CA VAL A 21 -24.75 -38.90 -3.02
C VAL A 21 -24.28 -37.56 -3.59
N ALA A 22 -25.16 -36.57 -3.67
CA ALA A 22 -24.80 -35.22 -4.13
C ALA A 22 -23.75 -34.58 -3.21
N TYR A 23 -23.90 -34.72 -1.88
CA TYR A 23 -22.92 -34.24 -0.93
C TYR A 23 -21.57 -34.96 -1.07
N GLY A 24 -21.58 -36.28 -1.28
CA GLY A 24 -20.37 -37.08 -1.53
C GLY A 24 -19.61 -36.64 -2.78
N LEU A 25 -20.32 -36.42 -3.89
CA LEU A 25 -19.75 -35.92 -5.14
C LEU A 25 -19.21 -34.48 -5.00
N CYS A 26 -19.93 -33.59 -4.30
CA CYS A 26 -19.47 -32.24 -3.98
C CYS A 26 -18.19 -32.25 -3.13
N ARG A 27 -18.09 -33.18 -2.17
CA ARG A 27 -16.89 -33.36 -1.33
C ARG A 27 -15.70 -33.87 -2.16
N GLN A 28 -15.91 -34.80 -3.07
CA GLN A 28 -14.86 -35.29 -3.98
C GLN A 28 -14.35 -34.18 -4.91
N LEU A 29 -15.24 -33.32 -5.43
CA LEU A 29 -14.87 -32.14 -6.23
C LEU A 29 -14.08 -31.09 -5.42
N LEU A 30 -14.44 -30.86 -4.15
CA LEU A 30 -13.68 -29.97 -3.27
C LEU A 30 -12.26 -30.50 -2.98
N VAL A 31 -12.11 -31.82 -2.80
CA VAL A 31 -10.82 -32.48 -2.54
C VAL A 31 -9.93 -32.49 -3.79
N THR A 32 -10.48 -32.65 -4.99
CA THR A 32 -9.71 -32.54 -6.24
C THR A 32 -9.29 -31.10 -6.55
N HIS A 33 -10.11 -30.10 -6.23
CA HIS A 33 -9.75 -28.68 -6.37
C HIS A 33 -8.67 -28.22 -5.38
N GLN A 34 -8.46 -28.92 -4.26
CA GLN A 34 -7.39 -28.63 -3.31
C GLN A 34 -6.03 -29.25 -3.69
N SER A 35 -5.99 -30.07 -4.75
CA SER A 35 -4.78 -30.80 -5.18
C SER A 35 -4.05 -30.16 -6.38
N ALA A 36 -4.48 -28.96 -6.80
CA ALA A 36 -3.85 -28.21 -7.91
C ALA A 36 -3.08 -26.96 -7.47
N GLU A 37 -2.76 -26.80 -6.18
CA GLU A 37 -1.69 -25.90 -5.77
C GLU A 37 -0.35 -26.64 -5.87
N VAL A 38 0.42 -26.27 -6.89
CA VAL A 38 1.84 -26.60 -7.02
C VAL A 38 2.54 -26.13 -5.75
N ARG A 39 2.96 -27.07 -4.90
CA ARG A 39 3.89 -26.81 -3.80
C ARG A 39 5.23 -26.43 -4.42
N ILE A 40 5.49 -25.14 -4.54
CA ILE A 40 6.85 -24.66 -4.80
C ILE A 40 7.61 -24.75 -3.48
N ASP A 41 8.53 -25.70 -3.40
CA ASP A 41 9.49 -25.84 -2.31
C ASP A 41 10.39 -24.60 -2.27
N GLU A 42 10.21 -23.77 -1.24
CA GLU A 42 10.91 -22.51 -1.00
C GLU A 42 12.43 -22.71 -0.81
N SER A 43 12.91 -23.96 -0.67
CA SER A 43 14.32 -24.29 -0.53
C SER A 43 15.13 -24.32 -1.83
N THR A 44 14.49 -24.28 -3.01
CA THR A 44 15.18 -24.26 -4.32
C THR A 44 15.19 -22.89 -5.01
N LEU A 45 14.50 -21.87 -4.48
CA LEU A 45 14.54 -20.49 -5.00
C LEU A 45 15.71 -19.67 -4.42
N GLY A 46 16.86 -20.32 -4.21
CA GLY A 46 18.11 -19.72 -3.76
C GLY A 46 18.94 -19.05 -4.87
N LYS A 47 18.36 -18.79 -6.06
CA LYS A 47 19.01 -17.99 -7.10
C LYS A 47 18.08 -16.87 -7.55
N ALA A 48 18.52 -15.65 -7.23
CA ALA A 48 17.83 -14.39 -7.44
C ALA A 48 17.36 -14.19 -8.89
N ILE A 49 16.07 -14.44 -9.15
CA ILE A 49 15.39 -13.78 -10.26
C ILE A 49 15.07 -12.38 -9.76
N LYS A 50 15.95 -11.41 -10.06
CA LYS A 50 15.60 -9.98 -9.94
C LYS A 50 14.39 -9.76 -10.84
N LYS A 51 13.21 -9.56 -10.24
CA LYS A 51 12.05 -9.04 -10.97
C LYS A 51 12.51 -7.79 -11.74
N PRO A 52 12.23 -7.67 -13.04
CA PRO A 52 12.60 -6.47 -13.78
C PRO A 52 12.00 -5.25 -13.08
N LYS A 53 12.85 -4.28 -12.72
CA LYS A 53 12.42 -2.99 -12.19
C LYS A 53 11.75 -2.27 -13.36
N VAL A 54 10.44 -2.37 -13.48
CA VAL A 54 9.68 -1.50 -14.39
C VAL A 54 9.74 -0.11 -13.76
N ASP A 55 10.43 0.81 -14.43
CA ASP A 55 10.53 2.17 -13.95
C ASP A 55 9.15 2.80 -13.92
N LYS A 56 8.82 3.38 -12.75
CA LYS A 56 7.55 4.06 -12.56
C LYS A 56 7.53 5.30 -13.44
N VAL A 57 6.49 5.43 -14.27
CA VAL A 57 6.28 6.63 -15.09
C VAL A 57 5.63 7.71 -14.23
N TYR A 58 6.29 8.86 -14.15
CA TYR A 58 5.79 10.03 -13.44
C TYR A 58 5.11 11.02 -14.41
N PRO A 59 3.98 11.63 -14.03
CA PRO A 59 3.34 12.61 -14.89
C PRO A 59 4.15 13.91 -14.95
N ASP A 60 4.13 14.52 -16.13
CA ASP A 60 4.66 15.87 -16.35
C ASP A 60 3.62 16.89 -15.88
N LEU A 61 3.88 17.49 -14.70
CA LEU A 61 2.94 18.39 -14.04
C LEU A 61 2.67 19.69 -14.80
N SER A 62 3.53 20.07 -15.77
CA SER A 62 3.32 21.25 -16.61
C SER A 62 2.11 21.15 -17.53
N LYS A 63 1.59 19.93 -17.75
CA LYS A 63 0.42 19.64 -18.60
C LYS A 63 -0.90 19.67 -17.86
N TYR A 64 -0.89 20.01 -16.57
CA TYR A 64 -2.03 19.93 -15.68
C TYR A 64 -2.23 21.23 -14.93
N ASP A 65 -3.48 21.54 -14.63
CA ASP A 65 -3.91 22.63 -13.77
C ASP A 65 -4.64 22.08 -12.52
N GLN A 66 -4.92 22.96 -11.57
CA GLN A 66 -5.72 22.64 -10.37
C GLN A 66 -5.19 21.40 -9.64
N LEU A 67 -3.88 21.39 -9.38
CA LEU A 67 -3.21 20.28 -8.72
C LEU A 67 -3.62 20.19 -7.26
N SER A 68 -3.79 18.96 -6.78
CA SER A 68 -3.99 18.69 -5.36
C SER A 68 -3.46 17.32 -4.95
N ILE A 69 -3.10 17.18 -3.68
CA ILE A 69 -2.64 15.96 -3.06
C ILE A 69 -3.69 15.51 -2.03
N LEU A 70 -4.06 14.25 -2.11
CA LEU A 70 -4.84 13.56 -1.09
C LEU A 70 -3.97 12.49 -0.43
N VAL A 71 -3.83 12.54 0.89
CA VAL A 71 -3.21 11.48 1.70
C VAL A 71 -4.32 10.79 2.50
N SER A 72 -4.40 9.48 2.36
CA SER A 72 -5.26 8.63 3.18
C SER A 72 -4.40 7.85 4.17
N ILE A 73 -4.54 8.15 5.45
CA ILE A 73 -3.88 7.47 6.57
C ILE A 73 -4.44 6.05 6.68
N SER A 74 -5.75 5.85 6.56
CA SER A 74 -6.35 4.51 6.66
C SER A 74 -5.89 3.56 5.54
N GLN A 75 -5.62 4.09 4.34
CA GLN A 75 -5.13 3.30 3.20
C GLN A 75 -3.62 3.35 3.00
N GLN A 76 -2.91 4.18 3.77
CA GLN A 76 -1.47 4.45 3.60
C GLN A 76 -1.11 4.74 2.14
N LYS A 77 -1.84 5.69 1.55
CA LYS A 77 -1.76 6.03 0.12
C LYS A 77 -1.80 7.54 -0.10
N MET A 78 -0.99 7.99 -1.05
CA MET A 78 -1.06 9.34 -1.61
C MET A 78 -1.61 9.27 -3.04
N ILE A 79 -2.50 10.21 -3.37
CA ILE A 79 -3.08 10.39 -4.68
C ILE A 79 -2.87 11.85 -5.10
N VAL A 80 -2.44 12.07 -6.34
CA VAL A 80 -2.36 13.41 -6.93
C VAL A 80 -3.47 13.55 -7.97
N TYR A 81 -4.19 14.66 -7.89
CA TYR A 81 -5.27 15.02 -8.79
C TYR A 81 -4.91 16.25 -9.61
N SER A 82 -5.54 16.35 -10.79
CA SER A 82 -5.73 17.59 -11.55
C SER A 82 -7.23 17.76 -11.73
N GLY A 83 -7.82 18.74 -11.03
CA GLY A 83 -9.27 18.82 -10.83
C GLY A 83 -9.82 17.50 -10.27
N ASN A 84 -10.73 16.85 -11.01
CA ASN A 84 -11.34 15.58 -10.60
C ASN A 84 -10.60 14.33 -11.13
N LYS A 85 -9.53 14.51 -11.91
CA LYS A 85 -8.79 13.40 -12.54
C LYS A 85 -7.63 12.97 -11.67
N VAL A 86 -7.55 11.67 -11.35
CA VAL A 86 -6.35 11.11 -10.75
C VAL A 86 -5.23 11.01 -11.80
N ILE A 87 -4.08 11.60 -11.51
CA ILE A 87 -2.90 11.60 -12.39
C ILE A 87 -1.75 10.77 -11.82
N PHE A 88 -1.72 10.53 -10.51
CA PHE A 88 -0.69 9.72 -9.86
C PHE A 88 -1.20 9.08 -8.57
N LYS A 89 -0.68 7.88 -8.26
CA LYS A 89 -0.92 7.18 -6.99
C LYS A 89 0.37 6.56 -6.49
N THR A 90 0.58 6.58 -5.19
CA THR A 90 1.65 5.80 -4.56
C THR A 90 1.30 5.37 -3.14
N LYS A 91 1.97 4.35 -2.64
CA LYS A 91 1.91 3.99 -1.22
C LYS A 91 2.75 4.99 -0.43
N VAL A 92 2.37 5.24 0.81
CA VAL A 92 3.11 6.07 1.76
C VAL A 92 3.17 5.40 3.13
N SER A 93 3.95 5.96 4.04
CA SER A 93 3.95 5.64 5.46
C SER A 93 3.74 6.92 6.26
N THR A 94 2.64 7.02 7.00
CA THR A 94 2.30 8.20 7.81
C THR A 94 2.70 8.00 9.28
N GLY A 95 2.38 9.00 10.11
CA GLY A 95 2.62 8.99 11.55
C GLY A 95 1.96 7.81 12.25
N ALA A 96 2.65 7.26 13.26
CA ALA A 96 2.08 6.25 14.15
C ALA A 96 0.95 6.85 15.00
N LYS A 97 0.19 6.01 15.71
CA LYS A 97 -0.89 6.48 16.59
C LYS A 97 -0.42 7.49 17.65
N GLU A 98 0.76 7.24 18.22
CA GLU A 98 1.35 8.08 19.28
C GLU A 98 2.02 9.35 18.73
N THR A 99 2.35 9.37 17.44
CA THR A 99 3.00 10.48 16.73
C THR A 99 2.29 10.71 15.38
N PRO A 100 1.00 11.10 15.40
CA PRO A 100 0.15 11.07 14.22
C PRO A 100 0.54 12.13 13.19
N THR A 101 0.34 11.81 11.91
CA THR A 101 0.30 12.85 10.87
C THR A 101 -0.96 13.69 11.07
N PRO A 102 -0.85 15.03 11.06
CA PRO A 102 -2.01 15.89 11.27
C PRO A 102 -3.02 15.72 10.13
N THR A 103 -4.30 15.62 10.48
CA THR A 103 -5.41 15.61 9.52
C THR A 103 -5.89 17.02 9.23
N GLY A 104 -6.47 17.24 8.05
CA GLY A 104 -6.99 18.54 7.63
C GLY A 104 -6.57 18.93 6.23
N LYS A 105 -6.68 20.23 5.96
CA LYS A 105 -6.27 20.87 4.70
C LYS A 105 -5.07 21.75 4.95
N PHE A 106 -4.04 21.55 4.13
CA PHE A 106 -2.78 22.27 4.14
C PHE A 106 -2.39 22.65 2.71
N ALA A 107 -1.20 23.18 2.52
CA ALA A 107 -0.62 23.43 1.21
C ALA A 107 0.87 23.10 1.23
N ILE A 108 1.43 22.72 0.07
CA ILE A 108 2.88 22.61 -0.09
C ILE A 108 3.49 23.98 0.18
N GLU A 109 4.45 24.03 1.10
CA GLU A 109 5.16 25.26 1.46
C GLU A 109 6.48 25.38 0.65
N ALA A 110 7.14 26.53 0.77
CA ALA A 110 8.37 26.82 0.04
C ALA A 110 9.55 25.94 0.54
N GLU A 111 9.55 25.59 1.82
CA GLU A 111 10.64 24.88 2.48
C GLU A 111 10.75 23.44 1.98
N ARG A 112 11.93 23.13 1.43
CA ARG A 112 12.30 21.81 0.95
C ARG A 112 13.80 21.68 0.87
N GLU A 113 14.34 20.48 1.06
CA GLU A 113 15.77 20.23 0.90
C GLU A 113 16.06 18.87 0.29
N GLU A 114 17.13 18.80 -0.50
CA GLU A 114 17.54 17.58 -1.16
C GLU A 114 18.04 16.52 -0.17
N PHE A 115 18.79 16.94 0.85
CA PHE A 115 19.34 16.03 1.84
C PHE A 115 19.64 16.75 3.15
N THR A 116 19.26 16.11 4.25
CA THR A 116 19.68 16.52 5.60
C THR A 116 20.14 15.31 6.38
N TYR A 117 21.11 15.50 7.25
CA TYR A 117 21.61 14.46 8.15
C TYR A 117 21.53 14.93 9.60
N ASP A 118 21.05 14.04 10.48
CA ASP A 118 21.05 14.24 11.92
C ASP A 118 22.11 13.30 12.53
N ASP A 119 23.23 13.89 12.96
CA ASP A 119 24.35 13.18 13.57
C ASP A 119 23.96 12.51 14.89
N SER A 120 23.06 13.12 15.66
CA SER A 120 22.61 12.58 16.96
C SER A 120 21.82 11.30 16.80
N LEU A 121 21.09 11.17 15.69
CA LEU A 121 20.30 9.98 15.35
C LEU A 121 21.02 9.05 14.38
N ASN A 122 22.16 9.47 13.83
CA ASN A 122 22.90 8.80 12.77
C ASN A 122 21.97 8.43 11.58
N ARG A 123 21.15 9.40 11.16
CA ARG A 123 20.09 9.22 10.15
C ARG A 123 19.98 10.43 9.24
N GLY A 124 19.91 10.17 7.94
CA GLY A 124 19.55 11.15 6.94
C GLY A 124 18.11 11.03 6.45
N ARG A 125 17.69 12.01 5.66
CA ARG A 125 16.47 11.99 4.84
C ARG A 125 16.76 12.70 3.53
N CYS A 126 16.16 12.24 2.44
CA CYS A 126 16.28 12.87 1.12
C CYS A 126 14.95 13.47 0.68
N TYR A 127 15.05 14.54 -0.12
CA TYR A 127 13.97 15.16 -0.90
C TYR A 127 12.76 15.50 -0.05
N TRP A 128 12.98 16.22 1.05
CA TRP A 128 11.88 16.58 1.91
C TRP A 128 11.19 17.84 1.41
N VAL A 129 9.87 17.91 1.53
CA VAL A 129 9.02 19.04 1.15
C VAL A 129 8.02 19.31 2.26
N SER A 130 8.02 20.54 2.78
CA SER A 130 7.09 20.92 3.84
C SER A 130 5.66 21.05 3.32
N PHE A 131 4.71 20.69 4.17
CA PHE A 131 3.30 21.00 3.96
C PHE A 131 2.64 21.65 5.18
N LYS A 132 3.36 21.79 6.31
CA LYS A 132 2.81 22.41 7.52
C LYS A 132 3.93 22.84 8.46
N ASP A 133 3.72 23.99 9.09
CA ASP A 133 4.53 24.58 10.16
C ASP A 133 6.00 24.75 9.74
N HIS A 134 6.24 25.20 8.50
CA HIS A 134 7.57 25.58 7.99
C HIS A 134 8.63 24.49 8.19
N GLY A 135 8.27 23.25 7.86
CA GLY A 135 9.16 22.09 7.90
C GLY A 135 8.94 21.12 9.06
N ALA A 136 8.03 21.41 9.99
CA ALA A 136 7.73 20.46 11.07
C ALA A 136 7.04 19.19 10.54
N PHE A 137 6.21 19.32 9.50
CA PHE A 137 5.61 18.18 8.80
C PHE A 137 5.92 18.22 7.31
N GLN A 138 6.47 17.11 6.83
CA GLN A 138 7.05 17.02 5.50
C GLN A 138 6.69 15.70 4.82
N PHE A 139 6.60 15.75 3.50
CA PHE A 139 6.80 14.60 2.63
C PHE A 139 8.30 14.33 2.51
N GLN A 140 8.77 13.09 2.62
CA GLN A 140 10.20 12.78 2.56
C GLN A 140 10.49 11.32 2.19
N SER A 141 11.74 10.99 1.88
CA SER A 141 12.16 9.59 1.78
C SER A 141 12.11 8.86 3.13
N PHE A 142 12.25 7.53 3.10
CA PHE A 142 12.64 6.78 4.29
C PHE A 142 14.02 7.21 4.82
N PRO A 143 14.32 6.93 6.11
CA PRO A 143 15.62 7.23 6.70
C PRO A 143 16.78 6.65 5.88
N THR A 144 17.83 7.44 5.73
CA THR A 144 19.02 7.11 4.96
C THR A 144 20.27 7.10 5.84
N ASP A 145 21.37 6.54 5.33
CA ASP A 145 22.70 6.80 5.85
C ASP A 145 23.22 8.18 5.39
N TRP A 146 24.42 8.54 5.84
CA TRP A 146 25.07 9.81 5.49
C TRP A 146 25.35 9.98 3.98
N LYS A 147 25.30 8.90 3.20
CA LYS A 147 25.44 8.93 1.73
C LYS A 147 24.08 9.02 1.02
N GLY A 148 23.00 9.19 1.77
CA GLY A 148 21.64 9.22 1.24
C GLY A 148 21.11 7.85 0.80
N LYS A 149 21.75 6.73 1.15
CA LYS A 149 21.22 5.40 0.84
C LYS A 149 20.17 5.03 1.89
N VAL A 150 18.98 4.63 1.46
CA VAL A 150 17.91 4.21 2.37
C VAL A 150 18.39 3.03 3.23
N LEU A 151 18.17 3.15 4.55
CA LEU A 151 18.61 2.15 5.52
C LEU A 151 17.92 0.80 5.28
N LYS A 152 18.65 -0.28 5.56
CA LYS A 152 18.20 -1.65 5.32
C LYS A 152 16.91 -1.92 6.08
N GLY A 153 15.87 -2.36 5.37
CA GLY A 153 14.58 -2.74 5.96
C GLY A 153 13.56 -1.60 6.07
N GLU A 154 13.96 -0.34 5.95
CA GLU A 154 13.02 0.79 6.03
C GLU A 154 11.97 0.73 4.91
N THR A 155 12.37 0.35 3.70
CA THR A 155 11.43 0.21 2.56
C THR A 155 10.36 -0.85 2.78
N LYS A 156 10.56 -1.82 3.69
CA LYS A 156 9.54 -2.82 4.03
C LYS A 156 8.38 -2.23 4.83
N LYS A 157 8.58 -1.06 5.44
CA LYS A 157 7.56 -0.36 6.24
C LYS A 157 6.54 0.40 5.37
N ILE A 158 6.83 0.58 4.08
CA ILE A 158 5.91 1.28 3.16
C ILE A 158 4.50 0.70 3.24
N GLY A 159 3.50 1.58 3.37
CA GLY A 159 2.11 1.14 3.56
C GLY A 159 1.74 0.91 5.03
N THR A 160 2.57 1.32 5.98
CA THR A 160 2.32 1.22 7.43
C THR A 160 2.47 2.58 8.09
N ALA A 161 1.54 2.91 9.00
CA ALA A 161 1.59 4.09 9.86
C ALA A 161 2.65 3.88 10.97
N CYS A 162 3.84 4.45 10.80
CA CYS A 162 5.00 4.15 11.64
C CYS A 162 6.04 5.28 11.74
N THR A 163 5.69 6.50 11.33
CA THR A 163 6.61 7.65 11.35
C THR A 163 6.31 8.56 12.53
N ASP A 164 7.10 9.61 12.69
CA ASP A 164 6.91 10.65 13.70
C ASP A 164 6.15 11.84 13.09
N GLY A 165 4.95 11.59 12.56
CA GLY A 165 4.09 12.60 11.92
C GLY A 165 4.35 12.87 10.43
N ASN A 166 5.55 12.59 9.93
CA ASN A 166 5.91 12.84 8.52
C ASN A 166 5.31 11.82 7.54
N VAL A 167 5.13 12.21 6.27
CA VAL A 167 4.67 11.30 5.22
C VAL A 167 5.88 10.75 4.45
N ARG A 168 6.23 9.49 4.68
CA ARG A 168 7.37 8.83 4.01
C ARG A 168 6.96 8.17 2.70
N LEU A 169 7.75 8.36 1.66
CA LEU A 169 7.59 7.76 0.34
C LEU A 169 8.82 6.92 -0.04
N SER A 170 8.73 6.20 -1.17
CA SER A 170 9.94 5.71 -1.84
C SER A 170 10.88 6.88 -2.18
N LYS A 171 12.18 6.63 -2.29
CA LYS A 171 13.15 7.71 -2.58
C LYS A 171 12.86 8.36 -3.93
N GLU A 172 12.44 7.56 -4.91
CA GLU A 172 12.06 8.03 -6.24
C GLU A 172 10.77 8.87 -6.22
N ASP A 173 9.74 8.46 -5.47
CA ASP A 173 8.49 9.25 -5.35
C ASP A 173 8.73 10.56 -4.61
N ALA A 174 9.56 10.55 -3.55
CA ALA A 174 9.93 11.76 -2.81
C ALA A 174 10.70 12.74 -3.71
N LYS A 175 11.66 12.24 -4.50
CA LYS A 175 12.39 13.05 -5.49
C LYS A 175 11.45 13.70 -6.50
N TRP A 176 10.52 12.94 -7.07
CA TRP A 176 9.57 13.50 -8.03
C TRP A 176 8.70 14.59 -7.42
N LEU A 177 8.18 14.37 -6.20
CA LEU A 177 7.38 15.37 -5.49
C LEU A 177 8.22 16.63 -5.20
N PHE A 178 9.44 16.47 -4.70
CA PHE A 178 10.39 17.55 -4.43
C PHE A 178 10.68 18.41 -5.66
N GLU A 179 10.98 17.79 -6.79
CA GLU A 179 11.39 18.49 -8.02
C GLU A 179 10.22 19.12 -8.77
N LYS A 180 9.03 18.52 -8.68
CA LYS A 180 7.92 18.84 -9.60
C LYS A 180 6.73 19.50 -8.94
N MET A 181 6.48 19.24 -7.65
CA MET A 181 5.27 19.73 -7.01
C MET A 181 5.36 21.23 -6.69
N PRO A 182 4.48 22.06 -7.27
CA PRO A 182 4.49 23.50 -7.02
C PRO A 182 4.11 23.84 -5.57
N GLU A 183 4.69 24.91 -5.06
CA GLU A 183 4.21 25.59 -3.85
C GLU A 183 2.73 25.97 -3.99
N GLY A 184 2.00 25.98 -2.87
CA GLY A 184 0.58 26.30 -2.83
C GLY A 184 -0.33 25.15 -3.27
N THR A 185 0.22 24.03 -3.77
CA THR A 185 -0.58 22.83 -4.06
C THR A 185 -1.30 22.35 -2.80
N ILE A 186 -2.63 22.26 -2.86
CA ILE A 186 -3.44 21.87 -1.70
C ILE A 186 -3.14 20.42 -1.31
N VAL A 187 -2.97 20.19 0.00
CA VAL A 187 -2.77 18.87 0.59
C VAL A 187 -3.93 18.57 1.54
N SER A 188 -4.68 17.51 1.29
CA SER A 188 -5.76 17.05 2.17
C SER A 188 -5.38 15.71 2.80
N ILE A 189 -5.39 15.64 4.14
CA ILE A 189 -4.99 14.44 4.90
C ILE A 189 -6.16 13.97 5.76
N HIS A 190 -6.50 12.68 5.66
CA HIS A 190 -7.58 12.03 6.40
C HIS A 190 -7.28 10.58 6.76
#